data_AF-A0A553SQR1-F1
#
_entry.id   AF-A0A553SQR1-F1
#
_cell.length_a   1.000
_cell.length_b   1.000
_cell.length_c   1.000
_cell.angle_alpha   90.00
_cell.angle_beta   90.00
_cell.angle_gamma   90.00
#
_symmetry.space_group_name_H-M   'P 1'
#
loop_
_entity.id
_entity.type
_entity.pdbx_description
1 polymer ?
#
loop_
_entity_poly.entity_id
_entity_poly.type
_entity_poly.pdbx_seq_one_letter_code
_entity_poly.pdbx_strand_id
1 'polypeptide(L)'
;MKNYHFNLSLSLLKAIKTITSSHIGRTAFRNYLLYEYALNKEMDLELDQSKYSSYTIRLRDVEINKINLIISKANQNSWNIDRSQVLNDIISKFSEKIKENPLSKPEIHKQRFSIPAGTKERLGNFLLDGTLVNELSSFILDEYKPTNDFNSMRSQEQEEIFVVTDKEVFDKLDDYATSFGFQKGGRAKMFRNALLNFEEKLMEDSPKKLILSQELERIILEFKKIEDIDNIREVVNSYLI
;
A
#
# COMPACT_ATOMS: atom_id res chain seq x y z
N MET A 1 -4.94 -2.75 6.27
CA MET A 1 -4.50 -1.43 5.74
C MET A 1 -5.46 -1.00 4.64
N LYS A 2 -5.63 0.30 4.37
CA LYS A 2 -6.52 0.80 3.31
C LYS A 2 -5.77 1.78 2.41
N ASN A 3 -6.23 1.88 1.16
CA ASN A 3 -5.71 2.84 0.19
C ASN A 3 -6.33 4.22 0.44
N TYR A 4 -5.49 5.24 0.62
CA TYR A 4 -5.91 6.64 0.76
C TYR A 4 -5.28 7.48 -0.34
N HIS A 5 -6.05 8.45 -0.85
CA HIS A 5 -5.69 9.29 -1.97
C HIS A 5 -5.39 10.70 -1.50
N PHE A 6 -4.29 11.24 -2.00
CA PHE A 6 -3.82 12.57 -1.65
C PHE A 6 -3.27 13.28 -2.88
N ASN A 7 -3.47 14.58 -2.95
CA ASN A 7 -2.80 15.43 -3.93
C ASN A 7 -1.41 15.78 -3.39
N LEU A 8 -0.37 15.16 -3.95
CA LEU A 8 1.01 15.39 -3.53
C LEU A 8 1.74 16.30 -4.50
N SER A 9 2.61 17.17 -3.96
CA SER A 9 3.52 17.99 -4.75
C SER A 9 4.38 17.09 -5.63
N LEU A 10 4.53 17.46 -6.91
CA LEU A 10 5.39 16.75 -7.85
C LEU A 10 6.82 16.58 -7.32
N SER A 11 7.31 17.56 -6.55
CA SER A 11 8.64 17.53 -5.93
C SER A 11 8.79 16.43 -4.86
N LEU A 12 7.69 16.08 -4.19
CA LEU A 12 7.65 15.10 -3.09
C LEU A 12 7.32 13.68 -3.56
N LEU A 13 6.78 13.50 -4.78
CA LEU A 13 6.45 12.17 -5.32
C LEU A 13 7.64 11.21 -5.32
N LYS A 14 8.82 11.69 -5.68
CA LYS A 14 10.03 10.86 -5.70
C LYS A 14 10.46 10.48 -4.28
N ALA A 15 10.36 11.42 -3.34
CA ALA A 15 10.70 11.19 -1.95
C ALA A 15 9.77 10.15 -1.33
N ILE A 16 8.45 10.31 -1.47
CA ILE A 16 7.50 9.36 -0.90
C ILE A 16 7.64 7.97 -1.52
N LYS A 17 7.83 7.85 -2.84
CA LYS A 17 8.07 6.55 -3.49
C LYS A 17 9.31 5.86 -2.94
N THR A 18 10.37 6.62 -2.62
CA THR A 18 11.61 6.08 -2.03
C THR A 18 11.42 5.68 -0.58
N ILE A 19 10.66 6.47 0.19
CA ILE A 19 10.31 6.17 1.58
C ILE A 19 9.45 4.90 1.64
N THR A 20 8.46 4.77 0.76
CA THR A 20 7.48 3.69 0.81
C THR A 20 7.94 2.41 0.11
N SER A 21 9.08 2.42 -0.58
CA SER A 21 9.59 1.26 -1.33
C SER A 21 10.26 0.20 -0.45
N SER A 22 10.75 0.57 0.74
CA SER A 22 11.36 -0.35 1.69
C SER A 22 10.53 -0.48 2.96
N HIS A 23 10.61 -1.61 3.65
CA HIS A 23 9.93 -1.76 4.94
C HIS A 23 10.48 -0.78 5.98
N ILE A 24 11.81 -0.63 6.05
CA ILE A 24 12.48 0.32 6.95
C ILE A 24 11.95 1.74 6.73
N GLY A 25 11.88 2.17 5.47
CA GLY A 25 11.34 3.49 5.12
C GLY A 25 9.89 3.67 5.52
N ARG A 26 9.03 2.68 5.27
CA ARG A 26 7.62 2.72 5.70
C ARG A 26 7.47 2.76 7.20
N THR A 27 8.21 1.92 7.93
CA THR A 27 8.14 1.85 9.38
C THR A 27 8.65 3.15 10.01
N ALA A 28 9.77 3.68 9.52
CA ALA A 28 10.28 4.97 9.96
C ALA A 28 9.28 6.12 9.67
N PHE A 29 8.68 6.15 8.48
CA PHE A 29 7.66 7.15 8.12
C PHE A 29 6.42 7.06 9.01
N ARG A 30 5.92 5.85 9.27
CA ARG A 30 4.77 5.61 10.14
C ARG A 30 5.07 6.04 11.58
N ASN A 31 6.25 5.69 12.10
CA ASN A 31 6.66 6.10 13.44
C ASN A 31 6.77 7.62 13.55
N TYR A 32 7.37 8.26 12.54
CA TYR A 32 7.43 9.71 12.47
C TYR A 32 6.02 10.32 12.47
N LEU A 33 5.13 9.86 11.59
CA LEU A 33 3.74 10.31 11.51
C LEU A 33 2.99 10.18 12.85
N LEU A 34 3.09 9.02 13.49
CA LEU A 34 2.30 8.71 14.68
C LEU A 34 2.83 9.43 15.93
N TYR A 35 4.15 9.40 16.13
CA TYR A 35 4.77 9.73 17.42
C TYR A 35 5.56 11.03 17.44
N GLU A 36 6.12 11.45 16.30
CA GLU A 36 7.06 12.58 16.27
C GLU A 36 6.46 13.82 15.62
N TYR A 37 5.64 13.63 14.58
CA TYR A 37 5.11 14.73 13.81
C TYR A 37 4.13 15.56 14.65
N ALA A 38 4.41 16.86 14.68
CA ALA A 38 3.55 17.90 15.21
C ALA A 38 3.46 19.05 14.19
N LEU A 39 2.24 19.56 14.02
CA LEU A 39 1.98 20.72 13.18
C LEU A 39 2.40 21.97 13.97
N ASN A 40 3.51 22.59 13.56
CA ASN A 40 4.16 23.67 14.34
C ASN A 40 3.95 25.08 13.76
N LYS A 41 3.35 25.22 12.57
CA LYS A 41 3.14 26.51 11.88
C LYS A 41 1.87 26.49 11.05
N GLU A 42 1.33 27.67 10.77
CA GLU A 42 0.40 27.88 9.65
C GLU A 42 1.03 27.36 8.37
N MET A 43 0.28 26.54 7.64
CA MET A 43 0.67 26.10 6.31
C MET A 43 0.21 27.17 5.33
N ASP A 44 1.11 27.66 4.47
CA ASP A 44 0.71 28.55 3.38
C ASP A 44 -0.09 27.74 2.35
N LEU A 45 -1.33 28.16 2.09
CA LEU A 45 -2.40 27.34 1.50
C LEU A 45 -2.55 27.44 -0.03
N GLU A 46 -1.61 28.02 -0.76
CA GLU A 46 -1.77 28.13 -2.23
C GLU A 46 -1.44 26.80 -2.96
N LEU A 47 -2.49 25.97 -3.10
CA LEU A 47 -2.51 24.80 -3.98
C LEU A 47 -2.69 25.24 -5.45
N ASP A 48 -1.60 25.64 -6.10
CA ASP A 48 -1.55 25.66 -7.56
C ASP A 48 -1.66 24.22 -8.09
N GLN A 49 -2.86 23.85 -8.58
CA GLN A 49 -3.18 22.48 -9.01
C GLN A 49 -2.21 21.92 -10.06
N SER A 50 -1.52 22.77 -10.84
CA SER A 50 -0.52 22.32 -11.80
C SER A 50 0.73 21.70 -11.17
N LYS A 51 0.96 21.93 -9.87
CA LYS A 51 2.13 21.45 -9.11
C LYS A 51 1.87 20.16 -8.34
N TYR A 52 0.66 19.59 -8.44
CA TYR A 52 0.24 18.43 -7.68
C TYR A 52 -0.19 17.28 -8.58
N SER A 53 -0.04 16.06 -8.07
CA SER A 53 -0.50 14.84 -8.73
C SER A 53 -1.14 13.93 -7.69
N SER A 54 -2.18 13.21 -8.12
CA SER A 54 -2.83 12.21 -7.28
C SER A 54 -1.86 11.07 -6.98
N TYR A 55 -1.74 10.74 -5.70
CA TYR A 55 -0.92 9.63 -5.22
C TYR A 55 -1.71 8.79 -4.21
N THR A 56 -1.65 7.47 -4.40
CA THR A 56 -2.23 6.50 -3.49
C THR A 56 -1.18 6.00 -2.52
N ILE A 57 -1.46 6.12 -1.23
CA ILE A 57 -0.63 5.53 -0.16
C ILE A 57 -1.48 4.59 0.69
N ARG A 58 -0.89 3.46 1.08
CA ARG A 58 -1.49 2.51 2.01
C ARG A 58 -1.24 2.95 3.44
N LEU A 59 -2.31 3.24 4.18
CA LEU A 59 -2.26 3.60 5.59
C LEU A 59 -3.16 2.69 6.44
N ARG A 60 -2.81 2.51 7.70
CA ARG A 60 -3.64 1.90 8.74
C ARG A 60 -4.66 2.92 9.26
N ASP A 61 -5.74 2.42 9.86
CA ASP A 61 -6.77 3.29 10.45
C ASP A 61 -6.18 4.22 11.53
N VAL A 62 -5.18 3.77 12.28
CA VAL A 62 -4.47 4.61 13.27
C VAL A 62 -3.71 5.79 12.63
N GLU A 63 -3.16 5.60 11.43
CA GLU A 63 -2.39 6.63 10.72
C GLU A 63 -3.31 7.68 10.12
N ILE A 64 -4.41 7.28 9.49
CA ILE A 64 -5.40 8.24 8.98
C ILE A 64 -6.10 8.98 10.13
N ASN A 65 -6.36 8.30 11.25
CA ASN A 65 -6.98 8.93 12.42
C ASN A 65 -6.06 9.99 13.03
N LYS A 66 -4.75 9.76 13.03
CA LYS A 66 -3.76 10.77 13.41
C LYS A 66 -3.82 11.99 12.49
N ILE A 67 -3.87 11.80 11.17
CA ILE A 67 -4.03 12.89 10.19
C ILE A 67 -5.33 13.66 10.45
N ASN A 68 -6.45 12.97 10.63
CA ASN A 68 -7.75 13.59 10.93
C ASN A 68 -7.73 14.38 12.23
N LEU A 69 -7.04 13.89 13.26
CA LEU A 69 -6.87 14.59 14.54
C LEU A 69 -6.06 15.89 14.36
N ILE A 70 -5.01 15.86 13.53
CA ILE A 70 -4.21 17.05 13.21
C ILE A 70 -5.08 18.10 12.53
N ILE A 71 -5.88 17.70 11.53
CA ILE A 71 -6.83 18.59 10.83
C ILE A 71 -7.85 19.18 11.81
N SER A 72 -8.43 18.35 12.68
CA SER A 72 -9.39 18.80 13.67
C SER A 72 -8.82 19.88 14.59
N LYS A 73 -7.57 19.70 15.07
CA LYS A 73 -6.88 20.69 15.89
C LYS A 73 -6.52 21.97 15.11
N ALA A 74 -6.10 21.83 13.86
CA ALA A 74 -5.78 22.97 13.01
C ALA A 74 -7.03 23.80 12.69
N ASN A 75 -8.16 23.16 12.44
CA ASN A 75 -9.44 23.83 12.19
C ASN A 75 -9.99 24.52 13.44
N GLN A 76 -9.70 24.01 14.64
CA GLN A 76 -9.97 24.73 15.90
C GLN A 76 -9.18 26.05 16.00
N ASN A 77 -8.04 26.14 15.31
CA ASN A 77 -7.21 27.34 15.21
C ASN A 77 -7.46 28.16 13.92
N SER A 78 -8.55 27.87 13.19
CA SER A 78 -8.93 28.56 11.94
C SER A 78 -7.97 28.39 10.75
N TRP A 79 -7.12 27.35 10.75
CA TRP A 79 -6.11 27.14 9.70
C TRP A 79 -6.62 26.49 8.41
N ASN A 80 -7.91 26.10 8.34
CA ASN A 80 -8.59 25.48 7.18
C ASN A 80 -7.68 24.62 6.29
N ILE A 81 -7.13 23.54 6.86
CA ILE A 81 -6.22 22.62 6.16
C ILE A 81 -6.93 21.31 5.79
N ASP A 82 -6.49 20.67 4.71
CA ASP A 82 -6.96 19.35 4.29
C ASP A 82 -5.94 18.22 4.53
N ARG A 83 -6.39 16.98 4.26
CA ARG A 83 -5.57 15.76 4.38
C ARG A 83 -4.34 15.76 3.48
N SER A 84 -4.46 16.29 2.26
CA SER A 84 -3.36 16.36 1.30
C SER A 84 -2.29 17.32 1.77
N GLN A 85 -2.69 18.48 2.28
CA GLN A 85 -1.76 19.47 2.82
C GLN A 85 -0.99 18.90 4.00
N VAL A 86 -1.69 18.33 4.99
CA VAL A 86 -1.04 17.67 6.13
C VAL A 86 -0.05 16.59 5.65
N LEU A 87 -0.44 15.75 4.69
CA LEU A 87 0.47 14.72 4.18
C LEU A 87 1.69 15.31 3.45
N ASN A 88 1.53 16.38 2.65
CA ASN A 88 2.67 17.06 2.01
C ASN A 88 3.67 17.58 3.05
N ASP A 89 3.20 18.22 4.12
CA ASP A 89 4.09 18.73 5.18
C ASP A 89 4.79 17.59 5.94
N ILE A 90 4.08 16.52 6.27
CA ILE A 90 4.68 15.32 6.89
C ILE A 90 5.79 14.76 5.99
N ILE A 91 5.52 14.58 4.69
CA ILE A 91 6.49 14.03 3.75
C ILE A 91 7.69 14.96 3.60
N SER A 92 7.45 16.27 3.51
CA SER A 92 8.51 17.28 3.40
C SER A 92 9.46 17.21 4.60
N LYS A 93 8.92 17.34 5.81
CA LYS A 93 9.72 17.32 7.06
C LYS A 93 10.40 15.98 7.30
N PHE A 94 9.72 14.88 6.99
CA PHE A 94 10.32 13.56 7.10
C PHE A 94 11.47 13.40 6.09
N SER A 95 11.31 13.89 4.87
CA SER A 95 12.36 13.86 3.85
C SER A 95 13.58 14.67 4.26
N GLU A 96 13.39 15.82 4.91
CA GLU A 96 14.47 16.62 5.51
C GLU A 96 15.18 15.84 6.62
N LYS A 97 14.41 15.25 7.55
CA LYS A 97 14.95 14.43 8.64
C LYS A 97 15.83 13.28 8.12
N ILE A 98 15.40 12.59 7.05
CA ILE A 98 16.18 11.48 6.47
C ILE A 98 17.43 11.99 5.73
N LYS A 99 17.43 13.22 5.20
CA LYS A 99 18.66 13.80 4.63
C LYS A 99 19.72 14.02 5.71
N GLU A 100 19.31 14.47 6.89
CA GLU A 100 20.20 14.68 8.04
C GLU A 100 20.62 13.36 8.68
N ASN A 101 19.69 12.41 8.77
CA ASN A 101 19.91 11.09 9.35
C ASN A 101 19.42 9.99 8.39
N PRO A 102 20.26 9.57 7.43
CA PRO A 102 19.89 8.56 6.45
C PRO A 102 19.48 7.25 7.10
N LEU A 103 18.39 6.67 6.61
CA LEU A 103 17.96 5.34 7.03
C LEU A 103 19.02 4.31 6.62
N SER A 104 19.20 3.28 7.46
CA SER A 104 20.03 2.14 7.11
C SER A 104 19.51 1.48 5.84
N LYS A 105 20.43 1.13 4.92
CA LYS A 105 20.05 0.40 3.71
C LYS A 105 19.47 -0.96 4.11
N PRO A 106 18.33 -1.37 3.54
CA PRO A 106 17.80 -2.70 3.78
C PRO A 106 18.77 -3.76 3.24
N GLU A 107 18.93 -4.85 4.01
CA GLU A 107 19.64 -6.03 3.54
C GLU A 107 18.72 -6.79 2.59
N ILE A 108 19.06 -6.84 1.30
CA ILE A 108 18.22 -7.49 0.28
C ILE A 108 18.64 -8.95 0.11
N HIS A 109 17.68 -9.85 0.20
CA HIS A 109 17.87 -11.28 0.00
C HIS A 109 17.04 -11.77 -1.20
N LYS A 110 17.53 -12.82 -1.85
CA LYS A 110 16.85 -13.46 -2.98
C LYS A 110 16.57 -14.91 -2.63
N GLN A 111 15.30 -15.31 -2.76
CA GLN A 111 14.90 -16.69 -2.59
C GLN A 111 13.90 -17.11 -3.65
N ARG A 112 14.03 -18.37 -4.07
CA ARG A 112 13.08 -19.03 -4.96
C ARG A 112 12.12 -19.89 -4.14
N PHE A 113 10.82 -19.81 -4.44
CA PHE A 113 9.79 -20.62 -3.83
C PHE A 113 8.99 -21.39 -4.87
N SER A 114 8.70 -22.66 -4.57
CA SER A 114 7.72 -23.46 -5.30
C SER A 114 6.32 -23.24 -4.73
N ILE A 115 5.39 -22.86 -5.60
CA ILE A 115 4.00 -22.51 -5.29
C ILE A 115 3.06 -23.29 -6.22
N PRO A 116 1.76 -23.43 -5.90
CA PRO A 116 0.81 -24.10 -6.79
C PRO A 116 0.74 -23.43 -8.16
N ALA A 117 0.64 -24.21 -9.23
CA ALA A 117 0.51 -23.69 -10.59
C ALA A 117 -0.70 -22.74 -10.75
N GLY A 118 -0.57 -21.75 -11.62
CA GLY A 118 -1.60 -20.73 -11.91
C GLY A 118 -1.76 -19.66 -10.82
N THR A 119 -0.98 -19.69 -9.73
CA THR A 119 -1.07 -18.71 -8.64
C THR A 119 -0.65 -17.32 -9.11
N LYS A 120 0.39 -17.20 -9.93
CA LYS A 120 0.80 -15.89 -10.47
C LYS A 120 -0.27 -15.25 -11.35
N GLU A 121 -0.93 -16.06 -12.18
CA GLU A 121 -1.99 -15.59 -13.07
C GLU A 121 -3.18 -15.07 -12.26
N ARG A 122 -3.65 -15.85 -11.28
CA ARG A 122 -4.76 -15.44 -10.40
C ARG A 122 -4.44 -14.14 -9.65
N LEU A 123 -3.24 -14.03 -9.06
CA LEU A 123 -2.81 -12.80 -8.39
C LEU A 123 -2.66 -11.62 -9.36
N GLY A 124 -2.26 -11.88 -10.60
CA GLY A 124 -2.17 -10.91 -11.68
C GLY A 124 -3.50 -10.24 -12.01
N ASN A 125 -4.63 -10.90 -11.78
CA ASN A 125 -5.96 -10.30 -11.98
C ASN A 125 -6.27 -9.17 -10.98
N PHE A 126 -5.66 -9.21 -9.80
CA PHE A 126 -5.91 -8.23 -8.74
C PHE A 126 -4.84 -7.15 -8.64
N LEU A 127 -3.62 -7.46 -9.06
CA LEU A 127 -2.43 -6.62 -8.87
C LEU A 127 -1.97 -5.97 -10.16
N LEU A 128 -1.34 -4.80 -10.03
CA LEU A 128 -0.63 -4.17 -11.14
C LEU A 128 0.62 -4.98 -11.50
N ASP A 129 0.98 -4.93 -12.78
CA ASP A 129 2.12 -5.66 -13.30
C ASP A 129 3.41 -5.26 -12.57
N GLY A 130 4.21 -6.25 -12.20
CA GLY A 130 5.47 -6.06 -11.48
C GLY A 130 5.33 -5.69 -9.98
N THR A 131 4.12 -5.59 -9.43
CA THR A 131 3.94 -5.20 -8.01
C THR A 131 3.87 -6.36 -7.02
N LEU A 132 3.68 -7.59 -7.50
CA LEU A 132 3.43 -8.78 -6.67
C LEU A 132 4.40 -8.94 -5.49
N VAL A 133 5.71 -8.92 -5.76
CA VAL A 133 6.72 -9.16 -4.71
C VAL A 133 6.66 -8.07 -3.64
N ASN A 134 6.49 -6.81 -4.04
CA ASN A 134 6.45 -5.69 -3.11
C ASN A 134 5.18 -5.73 -2.26
N GLU A 135 4.02 -5.96 -2.87
CA GLU A 135 2.75 -6.02 -2.15
C GLU A 135 2.70 -7.21 -1.19
N LEU A 136 3.16 -8.39 -1.64
CA LEU A 136 3.23 -9.58 -0.78
C LEU A 136 4.21 -9.40 0.38
N SER A 137 5.39 -8.80 0.13
CA SER A 137 6.38 -8.53 1.19
C SER A 137 5.80 -7.59 2.26
N SER A 138 5.08 -6.56 1.81
CA SER A 138 4.38 -5.62 2.70
C SER A 138 3.32 -6.34 3.53
N PHE A 139 2.52 -7.18 2.88
CA PHE A 139 1.52 -7.99 3.55
C PHE A 139 2.14 -8.91 4.62
N ILE A 140 3.24 -9.61 4.31
CA ILE A 140 3.94 -10.48 5.26
C ILE A 140 4.37 -9.70 6.50
N LEU A 141 4.96 -8.52 6.32
CA LEU A 141 5.50 -7.71 7.41
C LEU A 141 4.42 -6.99 8.22
N ASP A 142 3.34 -6.55 7.61
CA ASP A 142 2.37 -5.68 8.27
C ASP A 142 1.10 -6.40 8.76
N GLU A 143 0.65 -7.43 8.04
CA GLU A 143 -0.74 -7.90 8.17
C GLU A 143 -0.87 -9.42 8.27
N TYR A 144 0.07 -10.17 7.71
CA TYR A 144 0.03 -11.62 7.68
C TYR A 144 0.07 -12.20 9.10
N LYS A 145 -0.95 -13.00 9.40
CA LYS A 145 -1.02 -13.87 10.56
C LYS A 145 -1.17 -15.31 10.04
N PRO A 146 -0.23 -16.21 10.34
CA PRO A 146 -0.31 -17.59 9.87
C PRO A 146 -1.56 -18.28 10.41
N THR A 147 -2.23 -19.04 9.55
CA THR A 147 -3.31 -19.95 9.94
C THR A 147 -2.73 -21.37 10.15
N ASN A 148 -3.45 -22.23 10.86
CA ASN A 148 -3.05 -23.63 11.03
C ASN A 148 -3.23 -24.48 9.75
N ASP A 149 -3.67 -23.88 8.63
CA ASP A 149 -3.94 -24.58 7.39
C ASP A 149 -2.74 -24.52 6.43
N PHE A 150 -1.98 -25.61 6.39
CA PHE A 150 -0.79 -25.74 5.56
C PHE A 150 -1.03 -26.73 4.44
N ASN A 151 -1.35 -26.22 3.26
CA ASN A 151 -1.52 -27.03 2.07
C ASN A 151 -0.24 -27.82 1.71
N SER A 152 -0.43 -29.11 1.48
CA SER A 152 0.62 -30.03 1.01
C SER A 152 0.86 -29.87 -0.48
N MET A 153 2.13 -29.80 -0.88
CA MET A 153 2.55 -29.67 -2.29
C MET A 153 2.87 -31.00 -2.97
N ARG A 154 2.71 -32.15 -2.29
CA ARG A 154 3.25 -33.45 -2.75
C ARG A 154 2.67 -33.96 -4.07
N SER A 155 1.46 -33.56 -4.44
CA SER A 155 0.73 -34.06 -5.61
C SER A 155 0.14 -32.95 -6.47
N GLN A 156 0.60 -31.70 -6.30
CA GLN A 156 0.11 -30.56 -7.04
C GLN A 156 1.15 -30.14 -8.08
N GLU A 157 0.68 -29.72 -9.26
CA GLU A 157 1.52 -29.01 -10.22
C GLU A 157 2.07 -27.72 -9.59
N GLN A 158 3.33 -27.40 -9.90
CA GLN A 158 4.07 -26.34 -9.24
C GLN A 158 4.64 -25.36 -10.25
N GLU A 159 4.64 -24.09 -9.87
CA GLU A 159 5.41 -23.05 -10.55
C GLU A 159 6.39 -22.41 -9.56
N GLU A 160 7.41 -21.74 -10.08
CA GLU A 160 8.43 -21.07 -9.26
C GLU A 160 8.23 -19.56 -9.23
N ILE A 161 8.31 -18.95 -8.06
CA ILE A 161 8.38 -17.49 -7.91
C ILE A 161 9.73 -17.09 -7.32
N PHE A 162 10.35 -16.05 -7.89
CA PHE A 162 11.57 -15.44 -7.38
C PHE A 162 11.21 -14.21 -6.57
N VAL A 163 11.54 -14.24 -5.29
CA VAL A 163 11.28 -13.15 -4.35
C VAL A 163 12.62 -12.49 -4.05
N VAL A 164 12.73 -11.21 -4.41
CA VAL A 164 13.86 -10.34 -4.07
C VAL A 164 13.31 -9.23 -3.19
N THR A 165 13.64 -9.25 -1.91
CA THR A 165 13.04 -8.36 -0.92
C THR A 165 13.92 -8.20 0.32
N ASP A 166 13.49 -7.36 1.25
CA ASP A 166 14.17 -7.13 2.53
C ASP A 166 14.28 -8.45 3.31
N LYS A 167 15.46 -8.74 3.86
CA LYS A 167 15.74 -9.95 4.65
C LYS A 167 14.72 -10.17 5.77
N GLU A 168 14.25 -9.08 6.38
CA GLU A 168 13.24 -9.09 7.44
C GLU A 168 11.97 -9.86 7.04
N VAL A 169 11.60 -9.87 5.75
CA VAL A 169 10.48 -10.69 5.25
C VAL A 169 10.75 -12.17 5.49
N PHE A 170 11.96 -12.63 5.20
CA PHE A 170 12.36 -14.02 5.40
C PHE A 170 12.53 -14.36 6.88
N ASP A 171 13.14 -13.46 7.64
CA ASP A 171 13.28 -13.62 9.10
C ASP A 171 11.90 -13.76 9.76
N LYS A 172 10.93 -12.92 9.38
CA LYS A 172 9.56 -13.01 9.89
C LYS A 172 8.87 -14.34 9.53
N LEU A 173 9.09 -14.86 8.32
CA LEU A 173 8.56 -16.17 7.92
C LEU A 173 9.23 -17.31 8.69
N ASP A 174 10.51 -17.19 9.03
CA ASP A 174 11.23 -18.17 9.86
C ASP A 174 10.79 -18.15 11.32
N ASP A 175 10.53 -16.96 11.87
CA ASP A 175 9.98 -16.82 13.21
C ASP A 175 8.61 -17.49 13.31
N TYR A 176 7.75 -17.25 12.31
CA TYR A 176 6.48 -17.97 12.21
C TYR A 176 6.69 -19.47 12.06
N ALA A 177 7.58 -19.92 11.19
CA ALA A 177 7.87 -21.34 11.02
C ALA A 177 8.30 -22.00 12.34
N THR A 178 9.16 -21.33 13.10
CA THR A 178 9.68 -21.78 14.39
C THR A 178 8.57 -21.85 15.44
N SER A 179 7.69 -20.84 15.50
CA SER A 179 6.55 -20.83 16.44
C SER A 179 5.54 -21.97 16.21
N PHE A 180 5.50 -22.53 14.99
CA PHE A 180 4.69 -23.70 14.63
C PHE A 180 5.48 -25.02 14.70
N GLY A 181 6.73 -25.00 15.18
CA GLY A 181 7.57 -26.19 15.34
C GLY A 181 8.12 -26.77 14.02
N PHE A 182 8.11 -26.01 12.93
CA PHE A 182 8.65 -26.49 11.66
C PHE A 182 10.19 -26.43 11.63
N GLN A 183 10.84 -27.59 11.52
CA GLN A 183 12.30 -27.66 11.47
C GLN A 183 12.90 -27.45 10.07
N LYS A 184 12.39 -28.16 9.05
CA LYS A 184 12.88 -28.06 7.66
C LYS A 184 11.77 -27.64 6.70
N GLY A 185 12.09 -26.70 5.81
CA GLY A 185 11.15 -26.18 4.81
C GLY A 185 10.00 -25.35 5.39
N GLY A 186 10.09 -24.95 6.66
CA GLY A 186 9.07 -24.16 7.35
C GLY A 186 8.82 -22.81 6.67
N ARG A 187 9.88 -22.09 6.29
CA ARG A 187 9.79 -20.84 5.52
C ARG A 187 8.94 -20.96 4.27
N ALA A 188 9.16 -22.03 3.48
CA ALA A 188 8.41 -22.26 2.25
C ALA A 188 6.94 -22.59 2.51
N LYS A 189 6.63 -23.29 3.62
CA LYS A 189 5.25 -23.51 4.05
C LYS A 189 4.58 -22.19 4.47
N MET A 190 5.27 -21.39 5.27
CA MET A 190 4.78 -20.07 5.70
C MET A 190 4.56 -19.14 4.51
N PHE A 191 5.47 -19.15 3.54
CA PHE A 191 5.35 -18.34 2.33
C PHE A 191 4.10 -18.73 1.51
N ARG A 192 3.81 -20.02 1.36
CA ARG A 192 2.60 -20.48 0.67
C ARG A 192 1.32 -20.13 1.45
N ASN A 193 1.32 -20.28 2.77
CA ASN A 193 0.18 -19.85 3.59
C ASN A 193 -0.04 -18.33 3.48
N ALA A 194 1.04 -17.53 3.51
CA ALA A 194 0.97 -16.09 3.28
C ALA A 194 0.43 -15.73 1.90
N LEU A 195 0.82 -16.46 0.84
CA LEU A 195 0.28 -16.27 -0.50
C LEU A 195 -1.23 -16.50 -0.57
N LEU A 196 -1.73 -17.56 0.07
CA LEU A 196 -3.17 -17.88 0.10
C LEU A 196 -3.95 -16.79 0.84
N ASN A 197 -3.52 -16.42 2.04
CA ASN A 197 -4.16 -15.34 2.81
C ASN A 197 -4.08 -13.99 2.07
N PHE A 198 -3.01 -13.77 1.31
CA PHE A 198 -2.87 -12.56 0.49
C PHE A 198 -3.83 -12.56 -0.70
N GLU A 199 -4.01 -13.71 -1.36
CA GLU A 199 -4.99 -13.88 -2.44
C GLU A 199 -6.42 -13.62 -1.95
N GLU A 200 -6.81 -14.22 -0.82
CA GLU A 200 -8.12 -13.99 -0.17
C GLU A 200 -8.36 -12.51 0.11
N LYS A 201 -7.36 -11.83 0.67
CA LYS A 201 -7.45 -10.39 0.92
C LYS A 201 -7.62 -9.58 -0.36
N LEU A 202 -6.94 -9.95 -1.45
CA LEU A 202 -7.03 -9.24 -2.72
C LEU A 202 -8.39 -9.41 -3.41
N MET A 203 -9.11 -10.51 -3.15
CA MET A 203 -10.49 -10.68 -3.61
C MET A 203 -11.43 -9.64 -2.98
N GLU A 204 -11.18 -9.26 -1.72
CA GLU A 204 -11.94 -8.22 -1.02
C GLU A 204 -11.48 -6.81 -1.41
N ASP A 205 -10.17 -6.56 -1.46
CA ASP A 205 -9.55 -5.24 -1.68
C ASP A 205 -8.43 -5.29 -2.74
N SER A 206 -8.83 -5.26 -4.01
CA SER A 206 -7.93 -5.28 -5.17
C SER A 206 -7.45 -3.87 -5.58
N PRO A 207 -6.12 -3.65 -5.70
CA PRO A 207 -5.56 -2.43 -6.29
C PRO A 207 -6.07 -2.12 -7.70
N LYS A 208 -6.17 -3.14 -8.58
CA LYS A 208 -6.70 -2.95 -9.95
C LYS A 208 -8.17 -2.51 -9.92
N LYS A 209 -9.01 -3.15 -9.11
CA LYS A 209 -10.43 -2.78 -8.96
C LYS A 209 -10.57 -1.31 -8.53
N LEU A 210 -9.74 -0.86 -7.60
CA LEU A 210 -9.73 0.52 -7.14
C LEU A 210 -9.38 1.50 -8.26
N ILE A 211 -8.31 1.24 -9.02
CA ILE A 211 -7.89 2.10 -10.14
C ILE A 211 -8.97 2.18 -11.20
N LEU A 212 -9.55 1.04 -11.60
CA LEU A 212 -10.64 1.01 -12.58
C LEU A 212 -11.88 1.76 -12.09
N SER A 213 -12.20 1.65 -10.79
CA SER A 213 -13.31 2.40 -10.20
C SER A 213 -13.09 3.91 -10.28
N GLN A 214 -11.85 4.37 -10.15
CA GLN A 214 -11.49 5.79 -10.25
C GLN A 214 -11.50 6.29 -11.68
N GLU A 215 -10.97 5.51 -12.61
CA GLU A 215 -11.06 5.84 -14.04
C GLU A 215 -12.52 5.96 -14.46
N LEU A 216 -13.36 5.04 -14.00
CA LEU A 216 -14.80 5.08 -14.23
C LEU A 216 -15.44 6.32 -13.60
N GLU A 217 -15.14 6.63 -12.33
CA GLU A 217 -15.66 7.82 -11.66
C GLU A 217 -15.26 9.11 -12.40
N ARG A 218 -13.99 9.21 -12.82
CA ARG A 218 -13.49 10.34 -13.61
C ARG A 218 -14.24 10.46 -14.94
N ILE A 219 -14.40 9.37 -15.68
CA ILE A 219 -15.13 9.34 -16.95
C ILE A 219 -16.57 9.79 -16.74
N ILE A 220 -17.25 9.30 -15.69
CA ILE A 220 -18.62 9.71 -15.35
C ILE A 220 -18.68 11.21 -15.05
N LEU A 221 -17.74 11.76 -14.28
CA LEU A 221 -17.68 13.18 -13.97
C LEU A 221 -17.42 14.05 -15.20
N GLU A 222 -16.59 13.58 -16.14
CA GLU A 222 -16.37 14.26 -17.42
C GLU A 222 -17.61 14.21 -18.30
N PHE A 223 -18.27 13.05 -18.38
CA PHE A 223 -19.47 12.88 -19.19
C PHE A 223 -20.65 13.72 -18.66
N LYS A 224 -20.76 13.88 -17.33
CA LYS A 224 -21.71 14.81 -16.68
C LYS A 224 -21.57 16.28 -17.08
N LYS A 225 -20.42 16.69 -17.65
CA LYS A 225 -20.25 18.05 -18.16
C LYS A 225 -20.92 18.27 -19.51
N ILE A 226 -21.28 17.18 -20.20
CA ILE A 226 -21.77 17.18 -21.57
C ILE A 226 -23.21 16.63 -21.62
N GLU A 227 -23.53 15.65 -20.76
CA GLU A 227 -24.81 14.97 -20.71
C GLU A 227 -25.40 14.96 -19.30
N ASP A 228 -26.73 14.93 -19.21
CA ASP A 228 -27.45 14.91 -17.92
C ASP A 228 -27.40 13.52 -17.27
N ILE A 229 -27.44 13.47 -15.94
CA ILE A 229 -27.23 12.26 -15.13
C ILE A 229 -28.15 11.10 -15.52
N ASP A 230 -29.39 11.40 -15.93
CA ASP A 230 -30.38 10.39 -16.27
C ASP A 230 -30.06 9.71 -17.60
N ASN A 231 -29.58 10.46 -18.61
CA ASN A 231 -29.08 9.90 -19.87
C ASN A 231 -27.84 9.04 -19.64
N ILE A 232 -26.93 9.47 -18.76
CA ILE A 232 -25.73 8.69 -18.41
C ILE A 232 -26.11 7.34 -17.81
N ARG A 233 -27.08 7.32 -16.90
CA ARG A 233 -27.59 6.08 -16.29
C ARG A 233 -28.18 5.15 -17.34
N GLU A 234 -28.98 5.68 -18.25
CA GLU A 234 -29.61 4.89 -19.31
C GLU A 234 -28.57 4.23 -20.23
N VAL A 235 -27.57 5.01 -20.67
CA VAL A 235 -26.46 4.49 -21.50
C VAL A 235 -25.64 3.44 -20.74
N VAL A 236 -25.24 3.69 -19.50
CA VAL A 236 -24.46 2.72 -18.72
C VAL A 236 -25.25 1.44 -18.49
N ASN A 237 -26.53 1.54 -18.16
CA ASN A 237 -27.39 0.37 -17.97
C ASN A 237 -27.55 -0.46 -19.25
N SER A 238 -27.48 0.15 -20.44
CA SER A 238 -27.55 -0.59 -21.70
C SER A 238 -26.36 -1.53 -21.94
N TYR A 239 -25.20 -1.24 -21.33
CA TYR A 239 -23.99 -2.07 -21.42
C TYR A 239 -23.88 -3.11 -20.29
N LEU A 240 -24.77 -3.07 -19.30
CA LEU A 240 -24.79 -3.99 -18.16
C LEU A 240 -25.80 -5.14 -18.32
N ILE A 241 -26.46 -5.23 -19.49
CA ILE A 241 -27.33 -6.32 -19.95
C ILE A 241 -26.49 -7.31 -20.76
#